data_AF-A0A3C1LPR0-F1
#
_entry.id   AF-A0A3C1LPR0-F1
#
_cell.length_a   1.000
_cell.length_b   1.000
_cell.length_c   1.000
_cell.angle_alpha   90.00
_cell.angle_beta   90.00
_cell.angle_gamma   90.00
#
_symmetry.space_group_name_H-M   'P 1'
#
loop_
_entity.id
_entity.type
_entity.pdbx_description
1 polymer ?
#
loop_
_entity_poly.entity_id
_entity_poly.type
_entity_poly.pdbx_seq_one_letter_code
_entity_poly.pdbx_strand_id
1 'polypeptide(L)'
;PAVGVIVQNVGTAYAIYEAIRYQKPLVERIITVTGSVVKEPKNLRVRIGTPFQELVDACGGFNQEPGKYICGGPMMGFAIPSLEASVGKGSSGLVILDRKEASDIEERDCLRCARCIDVCPMNLMPTLIVSHVKVGDLDNAVKMGLNDCIKCGSCSYVCPAHIRLVQWIDTGKLAWAEAQRKK
;
A
#
# COMPACT_ATOMS: atom_id res chain seq x y z
N PRO A 1 -10.02 -13.62 15.64
CA PRO A 1 -9.21 -14.42 14.70
C PRO A 1 -9.86 -15.81 14.46
N ALA A 2 -10.62 -15.95 13.36
CA ALA A 2 -11.47 -17.12 13.10
C ALA A 2 -10.71 -18.42 12.80
N VAL A 3 -9.39 -18.37 12.59
CA VAL A 3 -8.54 -19.51 12.19
C VAL A 3 -7.53 -19.90 13.28
N GLY A 4 -7.54 -19.25 14.45
CA GLY A 4 -6.61 -19.56 15.56
C GLY A 4 -5.13 -19.26 15.29
N VAL A 5 -4.79 -18.69 14.13
CA VAL A 5 -3.42 -18.34 13.74
C VAL A 5 -3.19 -16.83 13.89
N ILE A 6 -1.99 -16.46 14.34
CA ILE A 6 -1.52 -15.08 14.40
C ILE A 6 -0.32 -14.95 13.45
N VAL A 7 -0.42 -14.04 12.48
CA VAL A 7 0.69 -13.70 11.58
C VAL A 7 1.30 -12.38 12.05
N GLN A 8 2.61 -12.37 12.30
CA GLN A 8 3.34 -11.17 12.72
C GLN A 8 4.51 -10.88 11.78
N ASN A 9 4.72 -9.61 11.47
CA ASN A 9 5.92 -9.16 10.77
C ASN A 9 7.14 -9.32 11.69
N VAL A 10 8.30 -9.68 11.12
CA VAL A 10 9.56 -9.85 11.88
C VAL A 10 9.95 -8.58 12.62
N GLY A 11 9.74 -7.40 12.02
CA GLY A 11 9.98 -6.11 12.68
C GLY A 11 9.06 -5.88 13.89
N THR A 12 7.81 -6.37 13.84
CA THR A 12 6.90 -6.33 14.99
C THR A 12 7.38 -7.24 16.11
N ALA A 13 7.80 -8.47 15.78
CA ALA A 13 8.34 -9.41 16.77
C ALA A 13 9.61 -8.85 17.45
N TYR A 14 10.51 -8.25 16.67
CA TYR A 14 11.71 -7.59 17.19
C TYR A 14 11.37 -6.39 18.09
N ALA A 15 10.41 -5.55 17.69
CA ALA A 15 9.97 -4.42 18.52
C ALA A 15 9.33 -4.86 19.85
N ILE A 16 8.57 -5.96 19.85
CA ILE A 16 8.01 -6.54 21.08
C ILE A 16 9.14 -7.01 22.00
N TYR A 17 10.16 -7.67 21.45
CA TYR A 17 11.34 -8.08 22.21
C TYR A 17 12.05 -6.87 22.85
N GLU A 18 12.31 -5.81 22.08
CA GLU A 18 12.96 -4.59 22.61
C GLU A 18 12.13 -3.92 23.71
N ALA A 19 10.80 -3.86 23.52
CA ALA A 19 9.88 -3.27 24.50
C ALA A 19 9.88 -4.03 25.83
N ILE A 20 9.88 -5.37 25.80
CA ILE A 20 9.84 -6.18 27.02
C ILE A 20 11.22 -6.24 27.67
N ARG A 21 12.27 -6.52 26.89
CA ARG A 21 13.60 -6.77 27.45
C ARG A 21 14.33 -5.50 27.86
N TYR A 22 14.18 -4.42 27.10
CA TYR A 22 14.94 -3.19 27.29
C TYR A 22 14.06 -1.99 27.66
N GLN A 23 12.74 -2.18 27.82
CA GLN A 23 11.78 -1.09 28.08
C GLN A 23 11.86 0.02 27.02
N LYS A 24 12.28 -0.35 25.80
CA LYS A 24 12.43 0.57 24.68
C LYS A 24 11.14 0.56 23.87
N PRO A 25 10.31 1.62 23.90
CA PRO A 25 9.14 1.70 23.04
C PRO A 25 9.55 1.75 21.57
N LEU A 26 8.60 1.55 20.65
CA LEU A 26 8.86 1.69 19.23
C LEU A 26 9.19 3.15 18.89
N VAL A 27 10.48 3.46 18.86
CA VAL A 27 11.03 4.81 18.61
C VAL A 27 11.80 4.89 17.30
N GLU A 28 12.15 3.74 16.73
CA GLU A 28 12.88 3.63 15.47
C GLU A 28 12.40 2.41 14.69
N ARG A 29 12.60 2.45 13.37
CA ARG A 29 12.28 1.34 12.48
C ARG A 29 13.26 1.31 11.31
N ILE A 30 13.43 0.12 10.74
CA ILE A 30 14.14 -0.05 9.46
C ILE A 30 13.18 0.34 8.31
N ILE A 31 13.62 1.28 7.49
CA ILE A 31 12.94 1.73 6.27
C ILE A 31 13.85 1.45 5.09
N THR A 32 13.31 0.80 4.07
CA THR A 32 13.99 0.60 2.79
C THR A 32 13.72 1.79 1.88
N VAL A 33 14.75 2.53 1.49
CA VAL A 33 14.64 3.59 0.48
C VAL A 33 15.11 3.03 -0.85
N THR A 34 14.23 3.03 -1.85
CA THR A 34 14.50 2.44 -3.16
C THR A 34 13.70 3.13 -4.27
N GLY A 35 13.97 2.76 -5.51
CA GLY A 35 13.36 3.37 -6.69
C GLY A 35 14.38 3.63 -7.78
N SER A 36 13.88 3.84 -9.01
CA SER A 36 14.69 4.13 -10.19
C SER A 36 15.49 5.44 -10.04
N VAL A 37 14.92 6.40 -9.30
CA VAL A 37 15.50 7.74 -9.15
C VAL A 37 16.49 7.87 -7.98
N VAL A 38 16.54 6.88 -7.09
CA VAL A 38 17.36 6.95 -5.87
C VAL A 38 18.80 6.61 -6.20
N LYS A 39 19.73 7.52 -5.88
CA LYS A 39 21.15 7.37 -6.23
C LYS A 39 21.78 6.15 -5.54
N GLU A 40 21.56 6.01 -4.23
CA GLU A 40 22.09 4.89 -3.44
C GLU A 40 20.98 4.22 -2.61
N PRO A 41 20.23 3.26 -3.18
CA PRO A 41 19.22 2.52 -2.44
C PRO A 41 19.82 1.78 -1.24
N LYS A 42 19.23 1.97 -0.05
CA LYS A 42 19.73 1.36 1.18
C LYS A 42 18.64 1.19 2.23
N ASN A 43 18.90 0.33 3.21
CA ASN A 43 18.07 0.16 4.39
C ASN A 43 18.58 1.07 5.50
N LEU A 44 17.72 1.95 6.00
CA LEU A 44 18.06 2.92 7.04
C LEU A 44 17.31 2.61 8.32
N ARG A 45 18.01 2.67 9.45
CA ARG A 45 17.38 2.67 10.77
C ARG A 45 17.09 4.12 11.14
N VAL A 46 15.82 4.48 11.19
CA VAL A 46 15.36 5.88 11.33
C VAL A 46 14.42 6.02 12.51
N ARG A 47 14.41 7.21 13.12
CA ARG A 47 13.46 7.54 14.18
C ARG A 47 12.06 7.73 13.60
N ILE A 48 11.06 7.36 14.37
CA ILE A 48 9.68 7.73 14.04
C ILE A 48 9.55 9.25 14.15
N GLY A 49 8.97 9.89 13.14
CA GLY A 49 8.87 11.33 13.02
C GLY A 49 9.91 11.97 12.10
N THR A 50 10.97 11.24 11.70
CA THR A 50 11.95 11.74 10.72
C THR A 50 11.27 12.03 9.36
N PRO A 51 11.44 13.22 8.76
CA PRO A 51 10.94 13.52 7.42
C PRO A 51 11.52 12.58 6.35
N PHE A 52 10.72 12.20 5.35
CA PHE A 52 11.21 11.39 4.23
C PHE A 52 12.32 12.08 3.43
N GLN A 53 12.39 13.41 3.47
CA GLN A 53 13.48 14.16 2.84
C GLN A 53 14.86 13.76 3.40
N GLU A 54 15.00 13.63 4.72
CA GLU A 54 16.27 13.23 5.34
C GLU A 54 16.71 11.82 4.92
N LEU A 55 15.74 10.93 4.66
CA LEU A 55 16.00 9.58 4.17
C LEU A 55 16.56 9.61 2.75
N VAL A 56 16.03 10.48 1.90
CA VAL A 56 16.51 10.69 0.53
C VAL A 56 17.91 11.28 0.52
N ASP A 57 18.16 12.27 1.39
CA ASP A 57 19.47 12.91 1.50
C ASP A 57 20.54 11.91 1.95
N ALA A 58 20.20 11.03 2.91
CA ALA A 58 21.06 9.91 3.34
C ALA A 58 21.34 8.88 2.22
N CYS A 59 20.50 8.84 1.18
CA CYS A 59 20.66 8.00 -0.01
C CYS A 59 21.39 8.73 -1.16
N GLY A 60 21.95 9.92 -0.90
CA GLY A 60 22.70 10.69 -1.90
C GLY A 60 21.81 11.45 -2.88
N GLY A 61 20.52 11.64 -2.55
CA GLY A 61 19.57 12.40 -3.36
C GLY A 61 19.06 11.64 -4.59
N PHE A 62 18.67 12.42 -5.59
CA PHE A 62 18.09 11.91 -6.84
C PHE A 62 19.10 11.94 -7.99
N ASN A 63 19.07 10.91 -8.83
CA ASN A 63 19.81 10.91 -10.11
C ASN A 63 19.00 11.56 -11.26
N GLN A 64 17.67 11.65 -11.12
CA GLN A 64 16.74 12.22 -12.10
C GLN A 64 15.48 12.77 -11.39
N GLU A 65 14.65 13.50 -12.12
CA GLU A 65 13.46 14.13 -11.52
C GLU A 65 12.45 13.08 -11.02
N PRO A 66 12.05 13.13 -9.74
CA PRO A 66 11.06 12.21 -9.19
C PRO A 66 9.67 12.49 -9.76
N GLY A 67 8.93 11.43 -10.06
CA GLY A 67 7.55 11.49 -10.52
C GLY A 67 6.54 11.25 -9.40
N LYS A 68 6.75 10.20 -8.57
CA LYS A 68 5.79 9.80 -7.53
C LYS A 68 6.51 9.19 -6.33
N TYR A 69 6.07 9.57 -5.14
CA TYR A 69 6.59 9.07 -3.86
C TYR A 69 5.57 8.09 -3.26
N ILE A 70 6.02 6.89 -2.89
CA ILE A 70 5.17 5.83 -2.34
C ILE A 70 5.69 5.46 -0.96
N CYS A 71 4.87 5.66 0.07
CA CYS A 71 5.13 5.20 1.43
C CYS A 71 4.71 3.73 1.55
N GLY A 72 5.65 2.85 1.87
CA GLY A 72 5.48 1.41 1.95
C GLY A 72 6.22 0.66 0.85
N GLY A 73 5.61 -0.42 0.36
CA GLY A 73 6.14 -1.19 -0.78
C GLY A 73 5.49 -0.77 -2.11
N PRO A 74 6.00 -1.26 -3.25
CA PRO A 74 5.49 -0.90 -4.58
C PRO A 74 4.03 -1.35 -4.81
N MET A 75 3.56 -2.33 -4.04
CA MET A 75 2.25 -2.96 -4.22
C MET A 75 1.20 -2.43 -3.24
N MET A 76 1.50 -2.46 -1.94
CA MET A 76 0.57 -2.09 -0.86
C MET A 76 0.82 -0.67 -0.30
N GLY A 77 1.82 0.03 -0.82
CA GLY A 77 2.11 1.40 -0.42
C GLY A 77 1.08 2.39 -0.95
N PHE A 78 1.07 3.59 -0.38
CA PHE A 78 0.21 4.69 -0.81
C PHE A 78 1.07 5.88 -1.23
N ALA A 79 0.55 6.65 -2.19
CA ALA A 79 1.24 7.83 -2.66
C ALA A 79 1.22 8.93 -1.59
N ILE A 80 2.36 9.57 -1.35
CA ILE A 80 2.48 10.74 -0.49
C ILE A 80 2.69 12.00 -1.35
N PRO A 81 2.11 13.14 -0.98
CA PRO A 81 2.16 14.36 -1.79
C PRO A 81 3.53 15.04 -1.74
N SER A 82 4.26 14.92 -0.63
CA SER A 82 5.56 15.55 -0.43
C SER A 82 6.46 14.70 0.49
N LEU A 83 7.76 14.96 0.40
CA LEU A 83 8.80 14.34 1.26
C LEU A 83 8.88 14.97 2.66
N GLU A 84 8.09 16.03 2.91
CA GLU A 84 7.92 16.64 4.22
C GLU A 84 7.11 15.74 5.16
N ALA A 85 6.35 14.79 4.60
CA ALA A 85 5.71 13.75 5.38
C ALA A 85 6.76 12.97 6.18
N SER A 86 6.37 12.53 7.37
CA SER A 86 7.27 11.87 8.30
C SER A 86 7.08 10.36 8.34
N VAL A 87 8.15 9.67 8.71
CA VAL A 87 8.16 8.23 8.96
C VAL A 87 7.24 7.93 10.15
N GLY A 88 6.18 7.16 9.90
CA GLY A 88 5.26 6.69 10.93
C GLY A 88 5.54 5.24 11.36
N LYS A 89 4.81 4.77 12.38
CA LYS A 89 4.88 3.36 12.84
C LYS A 89 4.55 2.32 11.77
N GLY A 90 3.73 2.70 10.78
CA GLY A 90 3.31 1.85 9.67
C GLY A 90 4.18 1.99 8.42
N SER A 91 5.11 2.95 8.39
CA SER A 91 6.01 3.15 7.25
C SER A 91 6.98 1.98 7.17
N SER A 92 7.05 1.30 6.03
CA SER A 92 7.95 0.16 5.85
C SER A 92 9.03 0.38 4.81
N GLY A 93 8.80 1.29 3.89
CA GLY A 93 9.71 1.67 2.82
C GLY A 93 9.33 3.03 2.25
N LEU A 94 10.21 3.57 1.43
CA LEU A 94 9.97 4.71 0.56
C LEU A 94 10.39 4.28 -0.85
N VAL A 95 9.42 4.13 -1.74
CA VAL A 95 9.66 3.83 -3.16
C VAL A 95 9.46 5.10 -3.96
N ILE A 96 10.45 5.47 -4.76
CA ILE A 96 10.42 6.71 -5.55
C ILE A 96 10.52 6.35 -7.03
N LEU A 97 9.46 6.66 -7.76
CA LEU A 97 9.33 6.36 -9.18
C LEU A 97 9.68 7.59 -10.01
N ASP A 98 10.22 7.38 -11.19
CA ASP A 98 10.45 8.45 -12.15
C ASP A 98 9.15 8.90 -12.84
N ARG A 99 9.20 9.97 -13.64
CA ARG A 99 8.00 10.46 -14.36
C ARG A 99 7.40 9.45 -15.35
N LYS A 100 8.20 8.56 -15.93
CA LYS A 100 7.71 7.56 -16.91
C LYS A 100 6.98 6.43 -16.19
N GLU A 101 7.55 5.92 -15.11
CA GLU A 101 6.98 4.90 -14.24
C GLU A 101 5.75 5.42 -13.48
N ALA A 102 5.77 6.70 -13.09
CA ALA A 102 4.67 7.36 -12.41
C ALA A 102 3.50 7.74 -13.32
N SER A 103 3.64 7.56 -14.64
CA SER A 103 2.68 8.04 -15.64
C SER A 103 1.26 7.59 -15.31
N ASP A 104 0.36 8.57 -15.19
CA ASP A 104 -1.05 8.29 -14.94
C ASP A 104 -1.71 7.87 -16.24
N ILE A 105 -1.98 6.57 -16.34
CA ILE A 105 -2.76 6.00 -17.43
C ILE A 105 -4.24 6.13 -17.04
N GLU A 106 -5.04 6.67 -17.96
CA GLU A 106 -6.48 6.80 -17.74
C GLU A 106 -7.15 5.44 -17.62
N GLU A 107 -8.16 5.36 -16.74
CA GLU A 107 -9.01 4.17 -16.66
C GLU A 107 -9.80 4.02 -17.96
N ARG A 108 -9.80 2.81 -18.51
CA ARG A 108 -10.65 2.42 -19.64
C ARG A 108 -11.66 1.38 -19.21
N ASP A 109 -12.61 1.10 -20.10
CA ASP A 109 -13.62 0.08 -19.86
C ASP A 109 -13.03 -1.33 -19.71
N CYS A 110 -13.69 -2.14 -18.88
CA CYS A 110 -13.26 -3.50 -18.62
C CYS A 110 -13.42 -4.39 -19.87
N LEU A 111 -12.31 -4.94 -20.36
CA LEU A 111 -12.27 -5.88 -21.49
C LEU A 111 -12.75 -7.30 -21.13
N ARG A 112 -13.13 -7.56 -19.87
CA ARG A 112 -13.53 -8.90 -19.36
C ARG A 112 -12.52 -10.03 -19.64
N CYS A 113 -11.23 -9.69 -19.68
CA CYS A 113 -10.14 -10.63 -20.00
C CYS A 113 -9.76 -11.63 -18.88
N ALA A 114 -10.47 -11.62 -17.74
CA ALA A 114 -10.24 -12.47 -16.57
C ALA A 114 -8.87 -12.40 -15.85
N ARG A 115 -7.83 -11.75 -16.40
CA ARG A 115 -6.48 -11.67 -15.80
C ARG A 115 -6.45 -11.26 -14.33
N CYS A 116 -7.32 -10.35 -13.91
CA CYS A 116 -7.41 -9.90 -12.52
C CYS A 116 -7.87 -10.98 -11.54
N ILE A 117 -8.58 -12.00 -12.03
CA ILE A 117 -9.03 -13.17 -11.27
C ILE A 117 -7.86 -14.14 -11.12
N ASP A 118 -7.18 -14.45 -12.23
CA ASP A 118 -6.08 -15.42 -12.29
C ASP A 118 -4.92 -15.06 -11.35
N VAL A 119 -4.63 -13.77 -11.16
CA VAL A 119 -3.54 -13.30 -10.29
C VAL A 119 -3.97 -13.01 -8.85
N CYS A 120 -5.25 -13.16 -8.51
CA CYS A 120 -5.74 -12.79 -7.20
C CYS A 120 -5.36 -13.86 -6.17
N PRO A 121 -4.49 -13.57 -5.17
CA PRO A 121 -4.11 -14.56 -4.17
C PRO A 121 -5.27 -14.96 -3.24
N MET A 122 -6.32 -14.15 -3.19
CA MET A 122 -7.53 -14.40 -2.39
C MET A 122 -8.64 -15.09 -3.21
N ASN A 123 -8.40 -15.43 -4.48
CA ASN A 123 -9.41 -16.01 -5.39
C ASN A 123 -10.71 -15.19 -5.47
N LEU A 124 -10.59 -13.86 -5.44
CA LEU A 124 -11.72 -12.94 -5.55
C LEU A 124 -12.01 -12.61 -7.02
N MET A 125 -13.17 -11.98 -7.26
CA MET A 125 -13.51 -11.35 -8.53
C MET A 125 -13.45 -9.82 -8.39
N PRO A 126 -12.28 -9.17 -8.53
CA PRO A 126 -12.10 -7.76 -8.17
C PRO A 126 -12.98 -6.81 -8.99
N THR A 127 -13.18 -7.12 -10.27
CA THR A 127 -14.02 -6.31 -11.18
C THR A 127 -15.49 -6.29 -10.74
N LEU A 128 -16.01 -7.41 -10.23
CA LEU A 128 -17.39 -7.49 -9.75
C LEU A 128 -17.57 -6.70 -8.45
N ILE A 129 -16.63 -6.84 -7.51
CA ILE A 129 -16.60 -6.05 -6.27
C ILE A 129 -16.61 -4.56 -6.62
N VAL A 130 -15.72 -4.12 -7.52
CA VAL A 130 -15.61 -2.71 -7.92
C VAL A 130 -16.87 -2.23 -8.63
N SER A 131 -17.53 -3.06 -9.43
CA SER A 131 -18.81 -2.70 -10.07
C SER A 131 -19.89 -2.37 -9.04
N HIS A 132 -20.02 -3.17 -7.97
CA HIS A 132 -20.96 -2.90 -6.89
C HIS A 132 -20.57 -1.65 -6.08
N VAL A 133 -19.27 -1.46 -5.80
CA VAL A 133 -18.79 -0.26 -5.10
C VAL A 133 -19.06 1.01 -5.92
N LYS A 134 -18.85 1.00 -7.24
CA LYS A 134 -19.10 2.16 -8.12
C LYS A 134 -20.55 2.61 -8.13
N VAL A 135 -21.51 1.69 -7.96
CA VAL A 135 -22.94 2.01 -7.88
C VAL A 135 -23.45 2.22 -6.45
N GLY A 136 -22.56 2.15 -5.45
CA GLY A 136 -22.91 2.34 -4.03
C GLY A 136 -23.58 1.13 -3.35
N ASP A 137 -23.63 -0.02 -4.01
CA ASP A 137 -24.24 -1.26 -3.50
C ASP A 137 -23.24 -2.02 -2.60
N LEU A 138 -23.02 -1.49 -1.40
CA LEU A 138 -22.01 -2.02 -0.48
C LEU A 138 -22.37 -3.40 0.07
N ASP A 139 -23.66 -3.71 0.26
CA ASP A 139 -24.11 -5.00 0.78
C ASP A 139 -23.74 -6.14 -0.17
N ASN A 140 -23.97 -5.97 -1.49
CA ASN A 140 -23.53 -6.97 -2.46
C ASN A 140 -22.02 -6.95 -2.66
N ALA A 141 -21.35 -5.80 -2.57
CA ALA A 141 -19.88 -5.77 -2.58
C ALA A 141 -19.28 -6.64 -1.47
N VAL A 142 -19.84 -6.57 -0.25
CA VAL A 142 -19.42 -7.41 0.88
C VAL A 142 -19.69 -8.88 0.64
N LYS A 143 -20.87 -9.25 0.11
CA LYS A 143 -21.16 -10.64 -0.28
C LYS A 143 -20.17 -11.19 -1.32
N MET A 144 -19.64 -10.32 -2.18
CA MET A 144 -18.63 -10.66 -3.19
C MET A 144 -17.19 -10.69 -2.64
N GLY A 145 -16.99 -10.54 -1.32
CA GLY A 145 -15.68 -10.63 -0.67
C GLY A 145 -14.93 -9.31 -0.59
N LEU A 146 -15.64 -8.16 -0.56
CA LEU A 146 -15.00 -6.84 -0.36
C LEU A 146 -14.06 -6.85 0.85
N ASN A 147 -14.50 -7.42 1.98
CA ASN A 147 -13.72 -7.44 3.22
C ASN A 147 -12.50 -8.37 3.15
N ASP A 148 -12.54 -9.41 2.32
CA ASP A 148 -11.48 -10.41 2.19
C ASP A 148 -10.28 -9.90 1.40
N CYS A 149 -10.45 -8.85 0.59
CA CYS A 149 -9.36 -8.30 -0.22
C CYS A 149 -8.23 -7.74 0.64
N ILE A 150 -7.00 -8.26 0.49
CA ILE A 150 -5.80 -7.80 1.21
C ILE A 150 -5.13 -6.56 0.59
N LYS A 151 -5.73 -5.95 -0.44
CA LYS A 151 -5.21 -4.75 -1.13
C LYS A 151 -3.79 -4.91 -1.69
N CYS A 152 -3.44 -6.11 -2.18
CA CYS A 152 -2.11 -6.42 -2.69
C CYS A 152 -1.75 -5.79 -4.05
N GLY A 153 -2.69 -5.19 -4.79
CA GLY A 153 -2.35 -4.49 -6.05
C GLY A 153 -2.19 -5.36 -7.30
N SER A 154 -2.02 -6.68 -7.18
CA SER A 154 -1.73 -7.56 -8.33
C SER A 154 -2.74 -7.45 -9.46
N CYS A 155 -4.03 -7.36 -9.12
CA CYS A 155 -5.12 -7.22 -10.10
C CYS A 155 -5.09 -5.89 -10.85
N SER A 156 -4.77 -4.77 -10.17
CA SER A 156 -4.61 -3.46 -10.80
C SER A 156 -3.39 -3.45 -11.73
N TYR A 157 -2.29 -4.08 -11.30
CA TYR A 157 -1.03 -4.09 -12.06
C TYR A 157 -1.17 -4.81 -13.41
N VAL A 158 -1.85 -5.96 -13.45
CA VAL A 158 -2.00 -6.74 -14.70
C VAL A 158 -3.14 -6.27 -15.60
N CYS A 159 -3.93 -5.27 -15.17
CA CYS A 159 -5.11 -4.82 -15.89
C CYS A 159 -4.72 -4.03 -17.15
N PRO A 160 -5.03 -4.51 -18.37
CA PRO A 160 -4.73 -3.77 -19.60
C PRO A 160 -5.59 -2.50 -19.76
N ALA A 161 -6.73 -2.44 -19.06
CA ALA A 161 -7.61 -1.29 -19.02
C ALA A 161 -7.24 -0.29 -17.89
N HIS A 162 -6.18 -0.56 -17.11
CA HIS A 162 -5.70 0.28 -16.01
C HIS A 162 -6.78 0.69 -14.99
N ILE A 163 -7.79 -0.16 -14.78
CA ILE A 163 -8.82 0.07 -13.77
C ILE A 163 -8.15 0.09 -12.40
N ARG A 164 -8.38 1.14 -11.60
CA ARG A 164 -7.80 1.32 -10.26
C ARG A 164 -8.53 0.45 -9.23
N LEU A 165 -8.50 -0.87 -9.44
CA LEU A 165 -9.30 -1.84 -8.70
C LEU A 165 -9.08 -1.74 -7.19
N VAL A 166 -7.83 -1.67 -6.76
CA VAL A 166 -7.48 -1.57 -5.33
C VAL A 166 -7.98 -0.27 -4.70
N GLN A 167 -7.87 0.86 -5.41
CA GLN A 167 -8.33 2.15 -4.91
C GLN A 167 -9.85 2.15 -4.73
N TRP A 168 -10.60 1.62 -5.70
CA TRP A 168 -12.04 1.45 -5.58
C TRP A 168 -12.43 0.53 -4.43
N ILE A 169 -11.73 -0.61 -4.28
CA ILE A 169 -11.95 -1.53 -3.16
C ILE A 169 -11.67 -0.85 -1.81
N ASP A 170 -10.62 -0.03 -1.72
CA ASP A 170 -10.29 0.68 -0.49
C ASP A 170 -11.36 1.71 -0.13
N THR A 171 -11.83 2.49 -1.10
CA THR A 171 -12.98 3.39 -0.94
C THR A 171 -14.23 2.63 -0.49
N GLY A 172 -14.50 1.46 -1.07
CA GLY A 172 -15.63 0.60 -0.68
C GLY A 172 -15.51 0.11 0.76
N LYS A 173 -14.31 -0.30 1.19
CA LYS A 173 -14.04 -0.71 2.59
C LYS A 173 -14.24 0.43 3.57
N LEU A 174 -13.79 1.64 3.24
CA LEU A 174 -14.00 2.84 4.06
C LEU A 174 -15.48 3.17 4.17
N ALA A 175 -16.21 3.20 3.06
CA ALA A 175 -17.64 3.46 3.02
C ALA A 175 -18.44 2.42 3.82
N TRP A 176 -18.08 1.13 3.71
CA TRP A 176 -18.68 0.07 4.51
C TRP A 176 -18.43 0.25 6.02
N ALA A 177 -17.19 0.57 6.40
CA ALA A 177 -16.84 0.82 7.79
C ALA A 177 -17.60 2.03 8.38
N GLU A 178 -17.80 3.09 7.60
CA GLU A 178 -18.63 4.23 7.99
C GLU A 178 -20.11 3.87 8.14
N ALA A 179 -20.66 3.08 7.21
CA ALA A 179 -22.04 2.62 7.29
C ALA A 179 -22.30 1.76 8.53
N GLN A 180 -21.34 0.92 8.92
CA GLN A 180 -21.42 0.08 10.12
C GLN A 180 -21.32 0.90 11.42
N ARG A 181 -20.64 2.05 11.43
CA ARG A 181 -20.55 2.92 12.62
C ARG A 181 -21.83 3.72 12.88
N LYS A 182 -22.67 3.91 11.86
CA LYS A 182 -23.93 4.66 11.96
C LYS A 182 -25.12 3.79 12.39
N LYS A 183 -24.97 2.47 12.37
CA LYS A 183 -25.96 1.51 12.88
C LYS A 183 -25.67 1.23 14.35
#